data_AF-A0A6J6YN44-F1
#
_entry.id   AF-A0A6J6YN44-F1
#
_cell.length_a   1.000
_cell.length_b   1.000
_cell.length_c   1.000
_cell.angle_alpha   90.00
_cell.angle_beta   90.00
_cell.angle_gamma   90.00
#
_symmetry.space_group_name_H-M   'P 1'
#
loop_
_entity.id
_entity.type
_entity.pdbx_description
1 polymer ?
#
loop_
_entity_poly.entity_id
_entity_poly.type
_entity_poly.pdbx_seq_one_letter_code
_entity_poly.pdbx_strand_id
1 'polypeptide(L)'
;MIALPSDLILSVEASGNLAVVRTPPGGAQLLASALDRASRSGELSSVIGTIAGDDTVLVVSKRSDGGASLAKELLALPNSSGSPKSRLSGIKVQAKRRG
;
A
#
# COMPACT_ATOMS: atom_id res chain seq x y z
N MET A 1 10.89 8.54 -7.78
CA MET A 1 9.80 9.06 -6.91
C MET A 1 8.51 8.56 -7.52
N ILE A 2 7.80 7.70 -6.82
CA ILE A 2 6.56 7.06 -7.29
C ILE A 2 5.45 8.09 -7.23
N ALA A 3 4.93 8.51 -8.37
CA ALA A 3 3.76 9.37 -8.46
C ALA A 3 2.51 8.51 -8.65
N LEU A 4 1.59 8.56 -7.68
CA LEU A 4 0.29 7.93 -7.81
C LEU A 4 -0.66 8.87 -8.55
N PRO A 5 -1.41 8.39 -9.56
CA PRO A 5 -2.59 9.08 -10.04
C PRO A 5 -3.55 9.35 -8.87
N SER A 6 -4.25 10.48 -8.88
CA SER A 6 -5.36 10.91 -8.01
C SER A 6 -5.72 9.98 -6.83
N ASP A 7 -5.50 10.39 -5.56
CA ASP A 7 -5.92 9.73 -4.30
C ASP A 7 -6.39 8.26 -4.38
N LEU A 8 -5.54 7.37 -4.91
CA LEU A 8 -5.90 5.96 -5.10
C LEU A 8 -5.84 5.14 -3.81
N ILE A 9 -5.12 5.60 -2.79
CA ILE A 9 -4.99 4.88 -1.52
C ILE A 9 -5.96 5.49 -0.51
N LEU A 10 -7.06 4.79 -0.24
CA LEU A 10 -8.06 5.18 0.77
C LEU A 10 -7.67 4.69 2.17
N SER A 11 -7.17 3.47 2.27
CA SER A 11 -6.67 2.88 3.52
C SER A 11 -5.70 1.73 3.24
N VAL A 12 -4.87 1.41 4.22
CA VAL A 12 -3.95 0.27 4.16
C VAL A 12 -3.97 -0.49 5.49
N GLU A 13 -4.23 -1.79 5.44
CA GLU A 13 -4.12 -2.70 6.56
C GLU A 13 -2.98 -3.71 6.34
N ALA A 14 -2.44 -4.30 7.41
CA ALA A 14 -1.32 -5.24 7.31
C ALA A 14 -1.63 -6.54 8.07
N SER A 15 -1.20 -7.66 7.49
CA SER A 15 -1.27 -8.99 8.12
C SER A 15 -0.11 -9.86 7.65
N GLY A 16 0.76 -10.27 8.59
CA GLY A 16 1.95 -11.05 8.25
C GLY A 16 2.84 -10.35 7.21
N ASN A 17 3.00 -10.98 6.05
CA ASN A 17 3.74 -10.42 4.91
C ASN A 17 2.88 -9.59 3.94
N LEU A 18 1.60 -9.39 4.23
CA LEU A 18 0.67 -8.72 3.32
C LEU A 18 0.38 -7.29 3.77
N ALA A 19 0.23 -6.40 2.79
CA ALA A 19 -0.50 -5.15 2.93
C ALA A 19 -1.76 -5.18 2.04
N VAL A 20 -2.91 -4.87 2.61
CA VAL A 20 -4.20 -4.79 1.93
C VAL A 20 -4.53 -3.33 1.72
N VAL A 21 -4.59 -2.89 0.48
CA VAL A 21 -4.82 -1.48 0.13
C VAL A 21 -6.23 -1.33 -0.44
N ARG A 22 -7.02 -0.39 0.10
CA ARG A 22 -8.32 -0.03 -0.46
C ARG A 22 -8.18 1.16 -1.40
N THR A 23 -8.88 1.07 -2.53
CA THR A 23 -8.93 2.11 -3.55
C THR A 23 -10.37 2.54 -3.80
N PRO A 24 -10.61 3.66 -4.50
CA PRO A 24 -11.92 3.91 -5.10
C PRO A 24 -12.33 2.75 -6.04
N PRO A 25 -13.64 2.60 -6.35
CA PRO A 25 -14.12 1.59 -7.28
C PRO A 25 -13.38 1.64 -8.63
N GLY A 26 -12.96 0.47 -9.12
CA GLY A 26 -12.14 0.33 -10.34
C GLY A 26 -10.69 0.85 -10.24
N GLY A 27 -10.27 1.39 -9.09
CA GLY A 27 -8.95 1.99 -8.90
C GLY A 27 -7.81 0.98 -8.66
N ALA A 28 -8.13 -0.27 -8.33
CA ALA A 28 -7.14 -1.25 -7.90
C ALA A 28 -6.10 -1.57 -8.98
N GLN A 29 -6.54 -1.73 -10.23
CA GLN A 29 -5.66 -2.06 -11.35
C GLN A 29 -4.68 -0.93 -11.66
N LEU A 30 -5.14 0.32 -11.55
CA LEU A 30 -4.30 1.49 -11.77
C LEU A 30 -3.22 1.61 -10.68
N LEU A 31 -3.60 1.38 -9.42
CA LEU A 31 -2.67 1.35 -8.29
C LEU A 31 -1.64 0.21 -8.45
N ALA A 32 -2.09 -1.01 -8.70
CA ALA A 32 -1.20 -2.17 -8.87
C ALA A 32 -0.19 -1.93 -10.00
N SER A 33 -0.64 -1.41 -11.14
CA SER A 33 0.24 -1.04 -12.25
C SER A 33 1.32 -0.02 -11.84
N ALA A 34 0.98 0.96 -11.00
CA ALA A 34 1.94 1.93 -10.47
C ALA A 34 2.96 1.28 -9.52
N LEU A 35 2.50 0.40 -8.62
CA LEU A 35 3.37 -0.36 -7.72
C LEU A 35 4.30 -1.30 -8.47
N ASP A 36 3.83 -1.96 -9.53
CA ASP A 36 4.65 -2.85 -10.35
C ASP A 36 5.73 -2.10 -11.13
N ARG A 37 5.46 -0.87 -11.57
CA ARG A 37 6.50 0.01 -12.15
C ARG A 37 7.55 0.38 -11.11
N ALA A 38 7.13 0.72 -9.90
CA ALA A 38 8.01 1.06 -8.79
C ALA A 38 8.86 -0.13 -8.31
N SER A 39 8.30 -1.34 -8.31
CA SER A 39 9.05 -2.54 -7.98
C SER A 39 10.10 -2.84 -9.05
N ARG A 40 9.74 -2.73 -10.34
CA ARG A 40 10.68 -2.92 -11.45
C ARG A 40 11.78 -1.86 -11.53
N SER A 41 11.52 -0.62 -11.11
CA SER A 41 12.56 0.43 -11.00
C SER A 41 13.46 0.25 -9.77
N GLY A 42 13.14 -0.69 -8.87
CA GLY A 42 13.89 -0.95 -7.64
C GLY A 42 13.48 -0.06 -6.45
N GLU A 43 12.53 0.87 -6.64
CA GLU A 43 12.03 1.75 -5.57
C GLU A 43 11.26 0.97 -4.50
N LEU A 44 10.51 -0.09 -4.88
CA LEU A 44 9.87 -1.04 -3.96
C LEU A 44 10.57 -2.41 -4.00
N SER A 45 11.79 -2.45 -3.47
CA SER A 45 12.58 -3.69 -3.42
C SER A 45 12.07 -4.72 -2.40
N SER A 46 11.25 -4.31 -1.43
CA SER A 46 10.67 -5.11 -0.36
C SER A 46 9.46 -5.96 -0.81
N VAL A 47 8.91 -5.69 -2.00
CA VAL A 47 7.73 -6.34 -2.58
C VAL A 47 8.11 -7.57 -3.42
N ILE A 48 7.35 -8.66 -3.28
CA ILE A 48 7.35 -9.82 -4.18
C ILE A 48 6.48 -9.52 -5.41
N GLY A 49 5.28 -9.01 -5.19
CA GLY A 49 4.33 -8.68 -6.25
C GLY A 49 3.00 -8.15 -5.70
N THR A 50 2.07 -7.85 -6.61
CA THR A 50 0.74 -7.35 -6.29
C THR A 50 -0.37 -8.17 -6.97
N ILE A 51 -1.57 -8.17 -6.38
CA ILE A 51 -2.80 -8.71 -6.99
C ILE A 51 -3.88 -7.64 -6.86
N ALA A 52 -4.47 -7.22 -7.98
CA ALA A 52 -5.57 -6.28 -8.01
C ALA A 52 -6.92 -6.98 -8.18
N GLY A 53 -7.88 -6.60 -7.34
CA GLY A 53 -9.31 -6.80 -7.55
C GLY A 53 -9.92 -5.59 -8.26
N ASP A 54 -11.10 -5.18 -7.80
CA ASP A 54 -11.77 -3.96 -8.26
C ASP A 54 -11.39 -2.72 -7.43
N ASP A 55 -11.57 -2.83 -6.11
CA ASP A 55 -11.39 -1.75 -5.14
C ASP A 55 -10.32 -2.07 -4.07
N THR A 56 -9.57 -3.14 -4.30
CA THR A 56 -8.62 -3.70 -3.34
C THR A 56 -7.38 -4.22 -4.05
N VAL A 57 -6.20 -3.88 -3.53
CA VAL A 57 -4.90 -4.43 -3.97
C VAL A 57 -4.24 -5.14 -2.81
N LEU A 58 -3.82 -6.39 -3.05
CA LEU A 58 -2.96 -7.13 -2.14
C LEU A 58 -1.50 -6.91 -2.55
N VAL A 59 -0.67 -6.46 -1.62
CA VAL A 59 0.77 -6.27 -1.82
C VAL A 59 1.51 -7.25 -0.93
N VAL A 60 2.38 -8.07 -1.53
CA VAL A 60 3.06 -9.16 -0.83
C VAL A 60 4.52 -8.78 -0.57
N SER A 61 4.97 -8.84 0.68
CA SER A 61 6.36 -8.60 1.08
C SER A 61 7.22 -9.85 0.90
N LYS A 62 8.52 -9.62 0.63
CA LYS A 62 9.56 -10.66 0.64
C LYS A 62 9.76 -11.28 2.02
N ARG A 63 9.54 -10.50 3.07
CA ARG A 63 9.70 -10.96 4.45
C ARG A 63 8.37 -11.43 5.01
N SER A 64 8.40 -12.50 5.80
CA SER A 64 7.22 -13.07 6.47
C SER A 64 6.51 -12.10 7.43
N ASP A 65 7.21 -11.09 7.93
CA ASP A 65 6.74 -10.04 8.84
C ASP A 65 6.66 -8.65 8.20
N GLY A 66 6.86 -8.55 6.88
CA GLY A 66 7.07 -7.28 6.19
C GLY A 66 5.83 -6.45 5.91
N GLY A 67 4.62 -6.98 6.14
CA GLY A 67 3.36 -6.31 5.80
C GLY A 67 3.20 -4.94 6.47
N ALA A 68 3.60 -4.81 7.74
CA ALA A 68 3.53 -3.55 8.46
C ALA A 68 4.50 -2.48 7.91
N SER A 69 5.65 -2.90 7.37
CA SER A 69 6.59 -1.99 6.71
C SER A 69 6.04 -1.52 5.36
N LEU A 70 5.50 -2.46 4.58
CA LEU A 70 4.83 -2.14 3.31
C LEU A 70 3.69 -1.13 3.52
N ALA A 71 2.84 -1.34 4.52
CA ALA A 71 1.75 -0.42 4.81
C ALA A 71 2.25 1.01 5.09
N LYS A 72 3.35 1.15 5.82
CA LYS A 72 3.98 2.46 6.10
C LYS A 72 4.56 3.09 4.83
N GLU A 73 5.28 2.33 4.02
CA GLU A 73 5.83 2.80 2.74
C GLU A 73 4.72 3.27 1.80
N LEU A 74 3.64 2.48 1.66
CA LEU A 74 2.50 2.79 0.80
C LEU A 74 1.76 4.05 1.24
N LEU A 75 1.53 4.23 2.54
CA LEU A 75 0.93 5.45 3.09
C LEU A 75 1.83 6.69 2.99
N ALA A 76 3.14 6.50 2.78
CA ALA A 76 4.11 7.57 2.58
C ALA A 76 4.20 8.04 1.12
N LEU A 77 3.62 7.30 0.16
CA LEU A 77 3.67 7.65 -1.26
C LEU A 77 3.00 9.02 -1.52
N PRO A 78 3.61 9.87 -2.36
CA PRO A 78 3.03 11.15 -2.72
C PRO A 78 1.85 10.98 -3.69
N ASN A 79 0.72 11.59 -3.32
CA ASN A 79 -0.45 11.70 -4.21
C ASN A 79 -0.29 12.94 -5.10
N SER A 80 -0.67 12.83 -6.37
CA SER A 80 -0.55 13.92 -7.35
C SER A 80 -1.55 15.08 -7.12
N SER A 81 -2.40 15.02 -6.09
CA SER A 81 -3.40 16.06 -5.78
C SER A 81 -3.88 16.05 -4.31
N GLY A 82 -3.38 16.95 -3.44
CA GLY A 82 -4.19 17.54 -2.35
C GLY A 82 -4.08 17.04 -0.88
N SER A 83 -3.25 17.73 -0.09
CA SER A 83 -3.32 18.01 1.36
C SER A 83 -3.22 16.90 2.46
N PRO A 84 -2.46 17.10 3.56
CA PRO A 84 -2.05 16.04 4.49
C PRO A 84 -3.05 15.61 5.58
N LYS A 85 -4.26 16.20 5.66
CA LYS A 85 -5.05 16.23 6.91
C LYS A 85 -5.83 14.95 7.27
N SER A 86 -5.97 13.97 6.37
CA SER A 86 -6.69 12.71 6.63
C SER A 86 -5.82 11.58 7.22
N ARG A 87 -4.48 11.74 7.20
CA ARG A 87 -3.49 10.64 7.33
C ARG A 87 -3.35 9.97 8.70
N LEU A 88 -3.93 10.52 9.77
CA LEU A 88 -3.62 10.13 11.16
C LEU A 88 -4.71 9.29 11.87
N SER A 89 -5.92 9.16 11.32
CA SER A 89 -7.03 8.45 12.00
C SER A 89 -7.01 6.92 11.81
N GLY A 90 -6.30 6.41 10.79
CA GLY A 90 -6.26 4.98 10.44
C GLY A 90 -5.14 4.16 11.09
N ILE A 91 -4.23 4.78 11.85
CA ILE A 91 -3.09 4.08 12.47
C ILE A 91 -3.57 3.32 13.73
N LYS A 92 -4.38 2.28 13.54
CA LYS A 92 -4.49 1.17 14.49
C LYS A 92 -3.61 0.03 13.97
N VAL A 93 -2.29 0.24 14.02
CA VAL A 93 -1.35 -0.89 13.93
C VAL A 93 -1.55 -1.69 15.21
N GLN A 94 -2.46 -2.65 15.15
CA GLN A 94 -2.74 -3.54 16.27
C GLN A 94 -1.58 -4.51 16.39
N ALA A 95 -0.49 -4.02 17.01
CA ALA A 95 0.52 -4.84 17.65
C ALA A 95 -0.15 -5.57 18.82
N LYS A 96 -0.98 -6.57 18.51
CA LYS A 96 -1.54 -7.48 19.49
C LYS A 96 -0.38 -8.35 19.97
N ARG A 97 0.17 -7.93 21.11
CA ARG A 97 1.14 -8.66 21.92
C ARG A 97 0.71 -10.14 21.99
N ARG A 98 1.59 -11.02 21.51
CA ARG A 98 1.49 -12.47 21.74
C ARG A 98 1.78 -12.69 23.22
N GLY A 99 0.76 -13.16 23.95
CA GLY A 99 0.99 -13.99 25.13
C GLY A 99 1.29 -15.41 24.69
#